data_AF-A0A5C8UHS1-F1
#
_entry.id   AF-A0A5C8UHS1-F1
#
_cell.length_a   1.000
_cell.length_b   1.000
_cell.length_c   1.000
_cell.angle_alpha   90.00
_cell.angle_beta   90.00
_cell.angle_gamma   90.00
#
_symmetry.space_group_name_H-M   'P 1'
#
loop_
_entity.id
_entity.type
_entity.pdbx_description
1 polymer ?
#
loop_
_entity_poly.entity_id
_entity_poly.type
_entity_poly.pdbx_seq_one_letter_code
_entity_poly.pdbx_strand_id
1 'polypeptide(L)'
;MTATITRTAAGAAAVGLAGTALFQVALAGGVPWGAAAWGGLYEQLPAQLRVSSAISAVVLLAAAVLVLRRAGLWGSPSRPVRVLSWVLVPLLALSALGNFASASRWENLLMGPVALLLSVLCVVVARSRPTPAAAADHTPAAV
;
A
#
# COMPACT_ATOMS: atom_id res chain seq x y z
N MET A 1 -15.71 3.22 -16.88
CA MET A 1 -15.78 3.78 -15.51
C MET A 1 -14.92 3.00 -14.52
N THR A 2 -14.98 1.66 -14.48
CA THR A 2 -14.20 0.82 -13.53
C THR A 2 -12.67 1.01 -13.61
N ALA A 3 -12.12 1.25 -14.80
CA ALA A 3 -10.69 1.48 -14.99
C ALA A 3 -10.22 2.82 -14.38
N THR A 4 -11.01 3.88 -14.50
CA THR A 4 -10.71 5.20 -13.92
C THR A 4 -10.70 5.12 -12.39
N ILE A 5 -11.72 4.49 -11.80
CA ILE A 5 -11.82 4.29 -10.34
C ILE A 5 -10.64 3.47 -9.81
N THR A 6 -10.24 2.42 -10.54
CA THR A 6 -9.07 1.59 -10.16
C THR A 6 -7.79 2.42 -10.16
N ARG A 7 -7.58 3.25 -11.19
CA ARG A 7 -6.38 4.08 -11.30
C ARG A 7 -6.34 5.19 -10.25
N THR A 8 -7.47 5.83 -9.95
CA THR A 8 -7.54 6.85 -8.89
C THR A 8 -7.31 6.23 -7.52
N ALA A 9 -7.94 5.08 -7.23
CA ALA A 9 -7.70 4.34 -5.99
C ALA A 9 -6.24 3.90 -5.83
N ALA A 10 -5.61 3.45 -6.93
CA ALA A 10 -4.21 3.07 -6.92
C ALA A 10 -3.27 4.26 -6.71
N GLY A 11 -3.57 5.41 -7.31
CA GLY A 11 -2.84 6.65 -7.07
C GLY A 11 -2.94 7.09 -5.60
N ALA A 12 -4.14 7.11 -5.03
CA ALA A 12 -4.36 7.45 -3.63
C ALA A 12 -3.63 6.49 -2.68
N ALA A 13 -3.71 5.17 -2.94
CA ALA A 13 -3.00 4.17 -2.16
C ALA A 13 -1.48 4.36 -2.25
N ALA A 14 -0.95 4.59 -3.46
CA ALA A 14 0.49 4.80 -3.66
C ALA A 14 0.99 6.05 -2.94
N VAL A 15 0.24 7.15 -2.97
CA VAL A 15 0.57 8.38 -2.23
C VAL A 15 0.58 8.13 -0.73
N GLY A 16 -0.44 7.47 -0.19
CA GLY A 16 -0.48 7.15 1.24
C GLY A 16 0.66 6.21 1.67
N LEU A 17 0.94 5.16 0.89
CA LEU A 17 2.06 4.26 1.13
C LEU A 17 3.41 4.98 1.07
N ALA A 18 3.61 5.87 0.09
CA ALA A 18 4.83 6.67 -0.02
C ALA A 18 4.97 7.66 1.14
N GLY A 19 3.89 8.31 1.57
CA GLY A 19 3.88 9.18 2.75
C GLY A 19 4.30 8.42 4.02
N THR A 20 3.73 7.23 4.25
CA THR A 20 4.12 6.37 5.37
C THR A 20 5.56 5.90 5.24
N ALA A 21 6.04 5.61 4.03
CA ALA A 21 7.43 5.23 3.81
C ALA A 21 8.40 6.38 4.16
N LEU A 22 8.08 7.62 3.78
CA LEU A 22 8.88 8.79 4.13
C LEU A 22 8.93 9.01 5.65
N PHE A 23 7.81 8.80 6.34
CA PHE A 23 7.76 8.80 7.80
C PHE A 23 8.72 7.73 8.38
N GLN A 24 8.67 6.50 7.88
CA GLN A 24 9.58 5.43 8.32
C GLN A 24 11.05 5.75 8.02
N VAL A 25 11.37 6.41 6.89
CA VAL A 25 12.73 6.88 6.58
C VAL A 25 13.18 7.93 7.59
N ALA A 26 12.32 8.89 7.96
CA ALA A 26 12.63 9.90 8.97
C ALA A 26 12.95 9.25 10.34
N LEU A 27 12.17 8.25 10.76
CA LEU A 27 12.44 7.49 11.98
C LEU A 27 13.76 6.72 11.90
N ALA A 28 14.06 6.09 10.77
CA ALA A 28 15.33 5.43 10.53
C ALA A 28 16.51 6.43 10.56
N GLY A 29 16.28 7.67 10.13
CA GLY A 29 17.21 8.79 10.23
C GLY A 29 17.43 9.30 11.67
N GLY A 30 16.58 8.91 12.62
CA GLY A 30 16.67 9.33 14.02
C GLY A 30 15.89 10.61 14.35
N VAL A 31 14.96 11.03 13.49
CA VAL A 31 14.04 12.14 13.80
C VAL A 31 13.25 11.78 15.07
N PRO A 32 13.05 12.72 16.01
CA PRO A 32 12.38 12.47 17.29
C PRO A 32 10.85 12.34 17.17
N TRP A 33 10.38 11.52 16.24
CA TRP A 33 8.97 11.20 16.00
C TRP A 33 8.61 9.78 16.42
N GLY A 34 9.48 9.12 17.18
CA GLY A 34 9.23 7.76 17.65
C GLY A 34 8.00 7.65 18.56
N ALA A 35 7.57 8.74 19.21
CA ALA A 35 6.31 8.75 19.97
C ALA A 35 5.08 8.43 19.09
N ALA A 36 5.19 8.62 17.78
CA ALA A 36 4.16 8.33 16.79
C ALA A 36 4.28 6.93 16.15
N ALA A 37 5.22 6.09 16.59
CA ALA A 37 5.46 4.76 16.04
C ALA A 37 5.91 3.75 17.09
N TRP A 38 5.87 2.46 16.76
CA TRP A 38 6.39 1.39 17.63
C TRP A 38 5.83 1.44 19.06
N GLY A 39 4.54 1.76 19.22
CA GLY A 39 3.87 1.85 20.52
C GLY A 39 4.05 3.19 21.25
N GLY A 40 4.80 4.13 20.68
CA GLY A 40 5.08 5.44 21.30
C GLY A 40 6.03 5.37 22.50
N LEU A 41 6.80 4.30 22.63
CA LEU A 41 7.67 4.03 23.79
C LEU A 41 8.93 4.91 23.83
N TYR A 42 9.36 5.44 22.69
CA TYR A 42 10.61 6.20 22.56
C TYR A 42 10.39 7.43 21.70
N GLU A 43 10.84 8.62 22.12
CA GLU A 43 10.83 9.79 21.23
C GLU A 43 11.84 9.65 20.09
N GLN A 44 13.05 9.17 20.40
CA GLN A 44 14.07 8.81 19.41
C GLN A 44 14.27 7.30 19.41
N LEU A 45 14.20 6.69 18.23
CA LEU A 45 14.24 5.23 18.13
C LEU A 45 15.65 4.69 18.47
N PRO A 46 15.74 3.63 19.28
CA PRO A 46 16.99 2.89 19.43
C PRO A 46 17.38 2.25 18.10
N ALA A 47 18.67 1.93 17.93
CA ALA A 47 19.23 1.46 16.65
C ALA A 47 18.46 0.28 16.03
N GLN A 48 17.99 -0.67 16.85
CA GLN A 48 17.20 -1.81 16.37
C GLN A 48 15.89 -1.38 15.71
N LEU A 49 15.13 -0.47 16.33
CA LEU A 49 13.88 0.02 15.76
C LEU A 49 14.10 0.91 14.54
N ARG A 50 15.25 1.60 14.46
CA ARG A 50 15.64 2.35 13.25
C ARG A 50 15.83 1.43 12.04
N VAL A 51 16.46 0.26 12.24
CA VAL A 51 16.58 -0.77 11.20
C VAL A 51 15.20 -1.30 10.81
N SER A 52 14.35 -1.60 11.78
CA SER A 52 12.97 -2.02 11.51
C SER A 52 12.19 -0.98 10.71
N SER A 53 12.33 0.31 11.03
CA SER A 53 11.75 1.41 10.25
C SER A 53 12.30 1.47 8.83
N ALA A 54 13.61 1.30 8.64
CA ALA A 54 14.19 1.25 7.29
C ALA A 54 13.61 0.08 6.46
N ILE A 55 13.46 -1.10 7.06
CA ILE A 55 12.84 -2.26 6.41
C ILE A 55 11.37 -1.96 6.07
N SER A 56 10.61 -1.36 7.00
CA SER A 56 9.22 -0.97 6.73
C SER A 56 9.12 0.00 5.56
N ALA A 57 10.02 0.99 5.46
CA ALA A 57 10.04 1.94 4.36
C ALA A 57 10.19 1.22 3.00
N VAL A 58 11.13 0.26 2.92
CA VAL A 58 11.33 -0.54 1.70
C VAL A 58 10.08 -1.33 1.33
N VAL A 59 9.45 -1.99 2.31
CA VAL A 59 8.22 -2.76 2.10
C VAL A 59 7.07 -1.86 1.62
N LEU A 60 6.91 -0.67 2.22
CA LEU A 60 5.87 0.29 1.85
C LEU A 60 6.08 0.85 0.44
N LEU A 61 7.32 1.16 0.05
CA LEU A 61 7.63 1.58 -1.32
C LEU A 61 7.38 0.47 -2.33
N ALA A 62 7.78 -0.77 -2.01
CA ALA A 62 7.50 -1.93 -2.85
C ALA A 62 5.98 -2.14 -3.02
N ALA A 63 5.20 -1.97 -1.95
CA ALA A 63 3.75 -2.02 -1.98
C ALA A 63 3.16 -0.91 -2.88
N ALA A 64 3.67 0.32 -2.81
CA ALA A 64 3.23 1.42 -3.66
C ALA A 64 3.42 1.10 -5.14
N VAL A 65 4.60 0.62 -5.52
CA VAL A 65 4.90 0.18 -6.89
C VAL A 65 3.98 -0.97 -7.31
N LEU A 66 3.78 -1.95 -6.43
CA LEU A 66 2.95 -3.12 -6.72
C LEU A 66 1.48 -2.73 -7.00
N VAL A 67 0.92 -1.79 -6.23
CA VAL A 67 -0.45 -1.28 -6.42
C VAL A 67 -0.58 -0.53 -7.74
N LEU A 68 0.39 0.30 -8.11
CA LEU A 68 0.41 1.00 -9.41
C LEU A 68 0.51 0.01 -10.58
N ARG A 69 1.37 -1.02 -10.48
CA ARG A 69 1.44 -2.11 -11.47
C ARG A 69 0.11 -2.84 -11.58
N ARG A 70 -0.55 -3.12 -10.45
CA ARG A 70 -1.81 -3.85 -10.42
C ARG A 70 -2.95 -3.10 -11.12
N ALA A 71 -2.91 -1.77 -11.10
CA ALA A 71 -3.87 -0.89 -11.77
C ALA A 71 -3.62 -0.71 -13.28
N GLY A 72 -2.57 -1.34 -13.82
CA GLY A 72 -2.26 -1.31 -15.24
C GLY A 72 -1.64 0.00 -15.73
N LEU A 73 -1.05 0.80 -14.84
CA LEU A 73 -0.38 2.07 -15.19
C LEU A 73 0.90 1.85 -16.01
N TRP A 74 1.48 0.65 -15.93
CA TRP A 74 2.69 0.24 -16.67
C TRP A 74 2.43 -0.98 -17.57
N GLY A 75 1.23 -1.10 -18.11
CA GLY A 75 0.80 -2.25 -18.91
C GLY A 75 0.13 -3.35 -18.08
N SER A 76 -0.17 -4.48 -18.72
CA SER A 76 -0.99 -5.54 -18.11
C SER A 76 -0.28 -6.19 -16.89
N PRO A 77 -0.94 -6.31 -15.73
CA PRO A 77 -0.31 -6.88 -14.54
C PRO A 77 -0.02 -8.37 -14.75
N SER A 78 1.21 -8.80 -14.47
CA SER A 78 1.59 -10.22 -14.48
C SER A 78 0.90 -11.01 -13.37
N ARG A 79 0.88 -12.35 -13.48
CA ARG A 79 0.27 -13.24 -12.45
C ARG A 79 0.85 -12.99 -11.04
N PRO A 80 2.17 -12.84 -10.84
CA PRO A 80 2.73 -12.52 -9.53
C PRO A 80 2.21 -11.19 -8.96
N VAL A 81 2.13 -10.14 -9.78
CA VAL A 81 1.59 -8.83 -9.36
C VAL A 81 0.16 -8.96 -8.85
N ARG A 82 -0.67 -9.76 -9.52
CA ARG A 82 -2.05 -10.02 -9.10
C ARG A 82 -2.11 -10.73 -7.75
N VAL A 83 -1.28 -11.75 -7.55
CA VAL A 83 -1.23 -12.51 -6.28
C VAL A 83 -0.69 -11.63 -5.15
N LEU A 84 0.46 -10.99 -5.32
CA LEU A 84 1.06 -10.15 -4.28
C LEU A 84 0.15 -8.98 -3.89
N SER A 85 -0.63 -8.42 -4.82
CA SER A 85 -1.56 -7.32 -4.49
C SER A 85 -2.63 -7.76 -3.48
N TRP A 86 -3.05 -9.03 -3.50
CA TRP A 86 -3.96 -9.58 -2.51
C TRP A 86 -3.29 -9.82 -1.16
N VAL A 87 -1.97 -10.04 -1.11
CA VAL A 87 -1.21 -10.19 0.14
C VAL A 87 -1.11 -8.87 0.90
N LEU A 88 -1.07 -7.73 0.19
CA LEU A 88 -1.04 -6.40 0.83
C LEU A 88 -2.29 -6.12 1.67
N VAL A 89 -3.46 -6.64 1.25
CA VAL A 89 -4.74 -6.40 1.93
C VAL A 89 -4.71 -6.87 3.39
N PRO A 90 -4.47 -8.16 3.70
CA PRO A 90 -4.41 -8.63 5.07
C PRO A 90 -3.22 -8.04 5.82
N LEU A 91 -2.08 -7.79 5.14
CA LEU A 91 -0.92 -7.15 5.78
C LEU A 91 -1.26 -5.76 6.33
N LEU A 92 -1.91 -4.92 5.51
CA LEU A 92 -2.34 -3.58 5.91
C LEU A 92 -3.50 -3.61 6.92
N ALA A 93 -4.40 -4.60 6.82
CA ALA A 93 -5.46 -4.79 7.80
C ALA A 93 -4.90 -5.18 9.18
N LEU A 94 -3.92 -6.08 9.22
CA LEU A 94 -3.21 -6.43 10.46
C LEU A 94 -2.44 -5.24 11.02
N SER A 95 -1.81 -4.43 10.17
CA SER A 95 -1.18 -3.17 10.59
C SER A 95 -2.19 -2.19 11.18
N ALA A 96 -3.38 -2.05 10.58
CA ALA A 96 -4.45 -1.21 11.12
C ALA A 96 -4.91 -1.69 12.49
N LEU A 97 -5.09 -2.99 12.68
CA LEU A 97 -5.43 -3.59 13.97
C LEU A 97 -4.36 -3.30 15.02
N GLY A 98 -3.07 -3.49 14.67
CA GLY A 98 -1.96 -3.15 15.55
C GLY A 98 -1.93 -1.67 15.94
N ASN A 99 -2.14 -0.79 14.97
CA ASN A 99 -2.18 0.65 15.19
C ASN A 99 -3.37 1.08 16.06
N PHE A 100 -4.55 0.49 15.87
CA PHE A 100 -5.71 0.73 16.75
C PHE A 100 -5.52 0.15 18.14
N ALA A 101 -4.82 -0.97 18.28
CA ALA A 101 -4.52 -1.55 19.58
C ALA A 101 -3.39 -0.80 20.32
N SER A 102 -2.66 0.10 19.64
CA SER A 102 -1.56 0.85 20.26
C SER A 102 -2.07 1.83 21.32
N ALA A 103 -1.29 1.96 22.39
CA ALA A 103 -1.49 2.96 23.43
C ALA A 103 -1.11 4.38 22.98
N SER A 104 -0.37 4.53 21.87
CA SER A 104 -0.03 5.84 21.32
C SER A 104 -1.24 6.48 20.64
N ARG A 105 -1.58 7.72 21.03
CA ARG A 105 -2.67 8.48 20.41
C ARG A 105 -2.42 8.69 18.92
N TRP A 106 -1.17 8.86 18.50
CA TRP A 106 -0.82 9.03 17.09
C TRP A 106 -1.05 7.75 16.29
N GLU A 107 -0.70 6.59 16.85
CA GLU A 107 -0.90 5.32 16.17
C GLU A 107 -2.39 4.97 16.07
N ASN A 108 -3.15 5.17 17.15
CA ASN A 108 -4.59 4.87 17.16
C ASN A 108 -5.41 5.84 16.31
N LEU A 109 -5.20 7.17 16.44
CA LEU A 109 -6.07 8.16 15.78
C LEU A 109 -5.66 8.47 14.33
N LEU A 110 -4.40 8.25 13.94
CA LEU A 110 -3.92 8.58 12.60
C LEU A 110 -3.44 7.35 11.83
N MET A 111 -2.48 6.59 12.38
CA MET A 111 -1.90 5.46 11.65
C MET A 111 -2.89 4.31 11.44
N GLY A 112 -3.78 4.06 12.40
CA GLY A 112 -4.85 3.06 12.31
C GLY A 112 -5.81 3.36 11.15
N PRO A 113 -6.43 4.54 11.11
CA PRO A 113 -7.29 4.95 10.00
C PRO A 113 -6.57 4.99 8.65
N VAL A 114 -5.32 5.45 8.60
CA VAL A 114 -4.50 5.44 7.37
C VAL A 114 -4.28 4.01 6.88
N ALA A 115 -3.85 3.09 7.75
CA ALA A 115 -3.62 1.70 7.38
C ALA A 115 -4.91 1.01 6.92
N LEU A 116 -6.04 1.30 7.58
CA LEU A 116 -7.35 0.79 7.19
C LEU A 116 -7.76 1.32 5.80
N LEU A 117 -7.64 2.62 5.57
CA LEU A 117 -7.92 3.25 4.28
C LEU A 117 -7.06 2.63 3.17
N LEU A 118 -5.76 2.45 3.41
CA LEU A 118 -4.85 1.81 2.47
C LEU A 118 -5.25 0.36 2.17
N SER A 119 -5.69 -0.40 3.18
CA SER A 119 -6.20 -1.77 2.99
C SER A 119 -7.45 -1.77 2.09
N VAL A 120 -8.41 -0.88 2.33
CA VAL A 120 -9.62 -0.73 1.51
C VAL A 120 -9.27 -0.35 0.06
N LEU A 121 -8.38 0.61 -0.14
CA LEU A 121 -7.93 0.99 -1.48
C LEU A 121 -7.22 -0.17 -2.19
N CYS A 122 -6.42 -0.96 -1.47
CA CYS A 122 -5.80 -2.16 -2.01
C CYS A 122 -6.83 -3.21 -2.42
N VAL A 123 -7.94 -3.38 -1.68
CA VAL A 123 -9.06 -4.26 -2.08
C VAL A 123 -9.69 -3.79 -3.38
N VAL A 124 -9.96 -2.48 -3.52
CA VAL A 124 -10.53 -1.90 -4.75
C VAL A 124 -9.62 -2.19 -5.94
N VAL A 125 -8.31 -1.98 -5.79
CA VAL A 125 -7.32 -2.25 -6.84
C VAL A 125 -7.19 -3.75 -7.13
N ALA A 126 -7.16 -4.61 -6.10
CA ALA A 126 -7.00 -6.05 -6.25
C ALA A 126 -8.20 -6.74 -6.91
N ARG A 127 -9.42 -6.18 -6.76
CA ARG A 127 -10.64 -6.66 -7.41
C ARG A 127 -10.77 -6.25 -8.88
N SER A 128 -9.98 -5.29 -9.35
CA SER A 128 -10.03 -4.84 -10.75
C SER A 128 -9.64 -5.97 -11.71
N ARG A 129 -10.52 -6.32 -12.66
CA ARG A 129 -10.19 -7.27 -13.73
C ARG A 129 -9.39 -6.55 -14.83
N PRO A 130 -8.38 -7.19 -15.43
CA PRO A 130 -7.84 -6.72 -16.69
C PRO A 130 -8.98 -6.64 -17.70
N THR A 131 -9.16 -5.50 -18.36
CA THR A 131 -10.06 -5.42 -19.52
C THR A 131 -9.57 -6.47 -20.52
N PRO A 132 -10.43 -7.42 -20.97
CA PRO A 132 -10.07 -8.26 -22.10
C PRO A 132 -9.72 -7.31 -23.24
N ALA A 133 -8.50 -7.39 -23.78
CA ALA A 133 -8.24 -6.82 -25.09
C ALA A 133 -9.34 -7.34 -26.01
N ALA A 134 -9.93 -6.47 -26.83
CA ALA A 134 -10.97 -6.80 -27.78
C ALA A 134 -10.56 -7.98 -28.68
N ALA A 135 -10.75 -9.20 -28.22
CA ALA A 135 -11.09 -10.34 -29.04
C ALA A 135 -12.58 -10.13 -29.32
N ALA A 136 -13.03 -9.76 -30.51
CA ALA A 136 -12.63 -10.33 -31.77
C ALA A 136 -13.37 -9.61 -32.92
N ASP A 137 -12.71 -8.70 -33.63
CA ASP A 137 -13.08 -8.45 -35.04
C ASP A 137 -12.31 -9.46 -35.89
N HIS A 138 -12.68 -10.74 -35.76
CA HIS A 138 -12.52 -11.68 -36.86
C HIS A 138 -13.89 -11.78 -37.53
N THR A 139 -14.19 -10.83 -38.40
CA THR A 139 -15.12 -11.09 -39.50
C THR A 139 -14.46 -12.15 -40.37
N PRO A 140 -14.95 -13.40 -40.45
CA PRO A 140 -14.48 -14.29 -41.51
C PRO A 140 -14.90 -13.64 -42.83
N ALA A 141 -13.93 -13.34 -43.69
CA ALA A 141 -14.20 -12.99 -45.07
C ALA A 141 -15.02 -14.14 -45.66
N ALA A 142 -16.28 -13.86 -46.00
CA ALA A 142 -17.13 -14.79 -46.71
C ALA A 142 -16.46 -15.14 -48.05
N VAL A 143 -16.26 -16.43 -48.26
CA VAL A 143 -15.93 -17.05 -49.56
C VAL A 143 -17.23 -17.25 -50.32
#